data_AF-M4SL38-F1
#
_entry.id   AF-M4SL38-F1
#
_cell.length_a   1.000
_cell.length_b   1.000
_cell.length_c   1.000
_cell.angle_alpha   90.00
_cell.angle_beta   90.00
_cell.angle_gamma   90.00
#
_symmetry.space_group_name_H-M   'P 1'
#
loop_
_entity.id
_entity.type
_entity.pdbx_description
1 polymer ?
#
loop_
_entity_poly.entity_id
_entity_poly.type
_entity_poly.pdbx_seq_one_letter_code
_entity_poly.pdbx_strand_id
1 'polypeptide(L)'
;MAEVDLDIGGRRYALACRDGEEAHFRRLAAIIDERMARATQAVGGLNEVRQFLFASLLLADELDEAKRGAAPRTAATPAPTATPAAIEPAALTALERLADRLEALAGLNDADRP
;
A
#
# COMPACT_ATOMS: atom_id res chain seq x y z
N MET A 1 -35.17 6.72 -2.89
CA MET A 1 -34.26 7.79 -3.36
C MET A 1 -33.72 8.41 -2.10
N ALA A 2 -32.53 7.96 -1.71
CA ALA A 2 -31.84 8.38 -0.52
C ALA A 2 -30.92 9.55 -0.85
N GLU A 3 -30.67 10.38 0.15
CA GLU A 3 -29.67 11.42 0.12
C GLU A 3 -28.71 11.18 1.28
N VAL A 4 -27.42 11.36 1.03
CA VAL A 4 -26.39 11.24 2.05
C VAL A 4 -25.62 12.54 2.15
N ASP A 5 -25.52 13.04 3.38
CA ASP A 5 -24.62 14.13 3.73
C ASP A 5 -23.22 13.58 3.98
N LEU A 6 -22.24 14.17 3.32
CA LEU A 6 -20.82 13.84 3.42
C LEU A 6 -20.06 15.05 3.95
N ASP A 7 -19.28 14.86 5.01
CA ASP A 7 -18.36 15.88 5.51
C ASP A 7 -16.95 15.58 4.99
N ILE A 8 -16.39 16.49 4.19
CA ILE A 8 -15.07 16.36 3.56
C ILE A 8 -14.36 17.71 3.62
N GLY A 9 -13.14 17.76 4.16
CA GLY A 9 -12.35 18.98 4.23
C GLY A 9 -13.00 20.09 5.07
N GLY A 10 -13.81 19.71 6.06
CA GLY A 10 -14.57 20.64 6.90
C GLY A 10 -15.82 21.22 6.24
N ARG A 11 -16.29 20.64 5.13
CA ARG A 11 -17.50 21.06 4.40
C ARG A 11 -18.46 19.92 4.18
N ARG A 12 -19.75 20.27 4.17
CA ARG A 12 -20.85 19.33 3.99
C ARG A 12 -21.34 19.34 2.55
N TYR A 13 -21.42 18.17 1.95
CA TYR A 13 -21.90 17.93 0.58
C TYR A 13 -23.06 16.95 0.62
N ALA A 14 -24.18 17.31 0.00
CA ALA A 14 -25.32 16.43 -0.14
C ALA A 14 -25.23 15.67 -1.47
N LEU A 15 -25.33 14.35 -1.42
CA LEU A 15 -25.22 13.47 -2.58
C LEU A 15 -26.45 12.57 -2.67
N ALA A 16 -27.14 12.63 -3.81
CA ALA A 16 -28.21 11.70 -4.12
C ALA A 16 -27.63 10.30 -4.40
N CYS A 17 -28.14 9.27 -3.72
CA CYS A 17 -27.70 7.89 -3.88
C CYS A 17 -28.88 6.91 -3.85
N ARG A 18 -28.58 5.64 -4.13
CA ARG A 18 -29.57 4.56 -3.98
C ARG A 18 -29.68 4.17 -2.51
N ASP A 19 -30.88 3.71 -2.15
CA ASP A 19 -31.15 3.24 -0.80
C ASP A 19 -30.17 2.08 -0.47
N GLY A 20 -29.39 2.23 0.61
CA GLY A 20 -28.36 1.26 1.02
C GLY A 20 -26.91 1.56 0.59
N GLU A 21 -26.66 2.53 -0.30
CA GLU A 21 -25.30 2.93 -0.70
C GLU A 21 -24.68 4.00 0.22
N GLU A 22 -25.47 4.60 1.11
CA GLU A 22 -25.06 5.70 2.00
C GLU A 22 -23.78 5.39 2.79
N ALA A 23 -23.69 4.17 3.35
CA ALA A 23 -22.53 3.76 4.13
C ALA A 23 -21.26 3.63 3.27
N HIS A 24 -21.40 3.27 1.99
CA HIS A 24 -20.27 3.23 1.07
C HIS A 24 -19.77 4.64 0.78
N PHE A 25 -20.66 5.59 0.48
CA PHE A 25 -20.28 6.98 0.24
C PHE A 25 -19.68 7.66 1.47
N ARG A 26 -20.19 7.41 2.69
CA ARG A 26 -19.57 7.90 3.94
C ARG A 26 -18.15 7.37 4.12
N ARG A 27 -17.89 6.10 3.78
CA ARG A 27 -16.53 5.53 3.82
C ARG A 27 -15.61 6.18 2.79
N LEU A 28 -16.09 6.40 1.56
CA LEU A 28 -15.31 7.08 0.52
C LEU A 28 -14.99 8.53 0.90
N ALA A 29 -15.97 9.25 1.48
CA ALA A 29 -15.78 10.60 1.99
C ALA A 29 -14.69 10.65 3.07
N ALA A 30 -14.71 9.72 4.02
CA ALA A 30 -13.68 9.63 5.06
C ALA A 30 -12.27 9.38 4.48
N ILE A 31 -12.16 8.56 3.43
CA ILE A 31 -10.88 8.35 2.73
C ILE A 31 -10.40 9.67 2.10
N ILE A 32 -11.28 10.42 1.43
CA ILE A 32 -10.91 11.71 0.83
C ILE A 32 -10.48 12.71 1.91
N ASP A 33 -11.22 12.78 3.01
CA ASP A 33 -10.94 13.69 4.13
C ASP A 33 -9.56 13.42 4.75
N GLU A 34 -9.21 12.15 4.96
CA GLU A 34 -7.88 11.77 5.44
C GLU A 34 -6.77 12.25 4.49
N ARG A 35 -6.99 12.16 3.18
CA ARG A 35 -6.02 12.60 2.16
C ARG A 35 -5.86 14.10 2.15
N MET A 36 -6.95 14.85 2.33
CA MET A 36 -6.92 16.30 2.47
C MET A 36 -6.17 16.72 3.74
N ALA A 37 -6.38 16.01 4.85
CA ALA A 37 -5.65 16.26 6.10
C ALA A 37 -4.14 16.05 5.93
N ARG A 38 -3.73 14.94 5.29
CA ARG A 38 -2.31 14.66 4.97
C ARG A 38 -1.72 15.73 4.04
N ALA A 39 -2.44 16.13 2.99
CA ALA A 39 -1.99 17.19 2.08
C ALA A 39 -1.79 18.53 2.82
N THR A 40 -2.69 18.86 3.74
CA THR A 40 -2.63 20.08 4.56
C THR A 40 -1.44 20.06 5.51
N GLN A 41 -1.14 18.92 6.13
CA GLN A 41 0.03 18.75 7.01
C GLN A 41 1.35 18.90 6.24
N ALA A 42 1.42 18.42 5.00
CA ALA A 42 2.65 18.43 4.20
C ALA A 42 3.03 19.83 3.67
N VAL A 43 2.04 20.61 3.23
CA VAL A 43 2.29 21.88 2.51
C VAL A 43 1.90 23.12 3.33
N GLY A 44 0.97 22.98 4.29
CA GLY A 44 0.50 24.06 5.15
C GLY A 44 -0.36 25.11 4.43
N GLY A 45 -1.36 25.66 5.12
CA GLY A 45 -2.09 26.87 4.67
C GLY A 45 -2.80 26.76 3.32
N LEU A 46 -3.12 25.55 2.87
CA LEU A 46 -3.78 25.34 1.58
C LEU A 46 -5.25 25.77 1.63
N ASN A 47 -5.71 26.42 0.56
CA ASN A 47 -7.15 26.59 0.34
C ASN A 47 -7.79 25.23 -0.03
N GLU A 48 -9.11 25.13 0.18
CA GLU A 48 -9.90 23.91 -0.07
C GLU A 48 -9.64 23.30 -1.46
N VAL A 49 -9.64 24.12 -2.51
CA VAL A 49 -9.41 23.65 -3.89
C VAL A 49 -8.03 23.00 -4.04
N ARG A 50 -6.98 23.58 -3.46
CA ARG A 50 -5.64 22.98 -3.47
C ARG A 50 -5.57 21.74 -2.61
N GLN A 51 -6.27 21.68 -1.48
CA GLN A 51 -6.34 20.47 -0.66
C GLN A 51 -6.95 19.31 -1.45
N PHE A 52 -8.07 19.54 -2.15
CA PHE A 52 -8.67 18.54 -3.05
C PHE A 52 -7.75 18.15 -4.21
N LEU A 53 -7.04 19.10 -4.82
CA LEU A 53 -6.07 18.80 -5.87
C LEU A 53 -4.99 17.83 -5.38
N PHE A 54 -4.38 18.12 -4.24
CA PHE A 54 -3.34 17.26 -3.67
C PHE A 54 -3.89 15.90 -3.22
N ALA A 55 -5.06 15.88 -2.57
CA ALA A 55 -5.73 14.63 -2.21
C ALA A 55 -6.02 13.76 -3.45
N SER A 56 -6.45 14.37 -4.55
CA SER A 56 -6.72 13.66 -5.81
C SER A 56 -5.45 13.09 -6.44
N LEU A 57 -4.35 13.85 -6.43
CA LEU A 57 -3.05 13.37 -6.91
C LEU A 57 -2.53 12.22 -6.07
N LEU A 58 -2.66 12.30 -4.74
CA LEU A 58 -2.21 11.25 -3.83
C LEU A 58 -3.02 9.96 -4.02
N LEU A 59 -4.34 10.06 -4.17
CA LEU A 59 -5.19 8.91 -4.47
C LEU A 59 -4.90 8.32 -5.86
N ALA A 60 -4.59 9.16 -6.85
CA ALA A 60 -4.22 8.72 -8.19
C ALA A 60 -2.88 7.96 -8.17
N ASP A 61 -1.91 8.42 -7.39
CA ASP A 61 -0.61 7.76 -7.21
C ASP A 61 -0.78 6.36 -6.58
N GLU A 62 -1.58 6.26 -5.52
CA GLU A 62 -1.88 4.96 -4.89
C GLU A 62 -2.59 3.99 -5.84
N LEU A 63 -3.51 4.51 -6.67
CA LEU A 63 -4.20 3.70 -7.67
C LEU A 63 -3.24 3.26 -8.78
N ASP A 64 -2.32 4.13 -9.21
CA ASP A 64 -1.31 3.80 -10.22
C ASP A 64 -0.35 2.72 -9.69
N GLU A 65 0.12 2.88 -8.46
CA GLU A 65 1.00 1.92 -7.80
C GLU A 65 0.31 0.57 -7.57
N ALA A 66 -0.95 0.58 -7.12
CA ALA A 66 -1.74 -0.65 -6.98
C ALA A 66 -1.93 -1.37 -8.32
N LYS A 67 -2.15 -0.62 -9.42
CA LYS A 67 -2.26 -1.19 -10.76
C LYS A 67 -0.93 -1.74 -11.28
N ARG A 68 0.19 -1.07 -11.00
CA ARG A 68 1.53 -1.55 -11.35
C ARG A 68 1.92 -2.80 -10.56
N GLY A 69 1.61 -2.84 -9.27
CA GLY A 69 1.84 -4.00 -8.41
C GLY A 69 0.94 -5.19 -8.75
N ALA A 70 -0.28 -4.94 -9.25
CA ALA A 70 -1.21 -5.96 -9.71
C ALA A 70 -0.98 -6.40 -11.17
N ALA A 71 -0.22 -5.64 -11.96
CA ALA A 71 0.19 -6.08 -13.27
C ALA A 71 1.05 -7.36 -13.10
N PRO A 72 0.66 -8.50 -13.70
CA PRO A 72 1.56 -9.64 -13.71
C PRO A 72 2.87 -9.19 -14.35
N ARG A 73 4.00 -9.63 -13.79
CA ARG A 73 5.36 -9.44 -14.35
C ARG A 73 5.53 -10.14 -15.72
N THR A 74 4.51 -10.16 -16.55
CA THR A 74 4.45 -10.72 -17.90
C THR A 74 4.38 -9.59 -18.92
N ALA A 75 5.39 -8.72 -18.88
CA ALA A 75 5.78 -7.91 -20.02
C ALA A 75 7.30 -7.69 -20.01
N ALA A 76 8.05 -8.70 -19.57
CA ALA A 76 9.35 -8.92 -20.16
C ALA A 76 9.08 -9.56 -21.52
N THR A 77 9.16 -8.77 -22.59
CA THR A 77 9.40 -9.29 -23.94
C THR A 77 10.49 -10.36 -23.82
N PRO A 78 10.28 -11.60 -24.31
CA PRO A 78 11.32 -12.61 -24.23
C PRO A 78 12.45 -12.18 -25.16
N ALA A 79 13.47 -11.54 -24.59
CA ALA A 79 14.81 -11.65 -25.15
C ALA A 79 15.18 -13.15 -25.09
N PRO A 80 15.72 -13.73 -26.17
CA PRO A 80 16.06 -15.14 -26.15
C PRO A 80 17.21 -15.35 -25.16
N THR A 81 17.04 -16.36 -24.29
CA THR A 81 18.07 -16.96 -23.42
C THR A 81 18.71 -16.04 -22.38
N ALA A 82 18.04 -15.90 -21.24
CA ALA A 82 18.74 -15.93 -19.96
C ALA A 82 18.52 -17.32 -19.36
N THR A 83 19.55 -18.16 -19.44
CA THR A 83 19.72 -19.39 -18.66
C THR A 83 19.27 -19.12 -17.21
N PRO A 84 18.54 -20.03 -16.54
CA PRO A 84 18.32 -19.88 -15.10
C PRO A 84 19.70 -19.72 -14.47
N ALA A 85 19.95 -18.56 -13.85
CA ALA A 85 21.18 -18.30 -13.14
C ALA A 85 21.36 -19.47 -12.18
N ALA A 86 22.33 -20.33 -12.48
CA ALA A 86 22.69 -21.43 -11.62
C ALA A 86 22.96 -20.80 -10.25
N ILE A 87 22.28 -21.30 -9.22
CA ILE A 87 22.56 -20.92 -7.83
C ILE A 87 24.07 -21.09 -7.67
N GLU A 88 24.80 -19.97 -7.50
CA GLU A 88 26.25 -20.06 -7.38
C GLU A 88 26.56 -20.94 -6.18
N PRO A 89 27.52 -21.89 -6.29
CA PRO A 89 27.80 -22.85 -5.21
C PRO A 89 28.11 -22.14 -3.89
N ALA A 90 28.66 -20.92 -3.94
CA ALA A 90 28.89 -20.06 -2.80
C ALA A 90 27.62 -19.63 -2.05
N ALA A 91 26.50 -19.41 -2.75
CA ALA A 91 25.21 -19.09 -2.12
C ALA A 91 24.64 -20.29 -1.35
N LEU A 92 24.85 -21.51 -1.86
CA LEU A 92 24.46 -22.74 -1.18
C LEU A 92 25.30 -22.95 0.09
N THR A 93 26.62 -22.74 0.02
CA THR A 93 27.51 -22.85 1.18
C THR A 93 27.22 -21.77 2.23
N ALA A 94 26.83 -20.57 1.81
CA ALA A 94 26.43 -19.50 2.72
C ALA A 94 25.13 -19.84 3.46
N LEU A 95 24.17 -20.48 2.79
CA LEU A 95 22.93 -20.97 3.39
C LEU A 95 23.19 -22.10 4.40
N GLU A 96 24.07 -23.05 4.07
CA GLU A 96 24.47 -24.13 4.99
C GLU A 96 25.11 -23.56 6.28
N ARG A 97 26.06 -22.62 6.15
CA ARG A 97 26.68 -21.97 7.32
C ARG A 97 25.69 -21.17 8.17
N LEU A 98 24.67 -20.58 7.55
CA LEU A 98 23.61 -19.90 8.29
C LEU A 98 22.74 -20.89 9.06
N ALA A 99 22.41 -22.05 8.46
CA ALA A 99 21.68 -23.12 9.12
C ALA A 99 22.47 -23.66 10.34
N ASP A 100 23.76 -23.97 10.17
CA ASP A 100 24.62 -24.44 11.27
C ASP A 100 24.67 -23.44 12.44
N ARG A 101 24.73 -22.14 12.12
CA ARG A 101 24.78 -21.08 13.13
C ARG A 101 23.44 -20.93 13.86
N LEU A 102 22.31 -21.15 13.19
CA LEU A 102 21.00 -21.17 13.83
C LEU A 102 20.84 -22.38 14.77
N GLU A 103 21.32 -23.56 14.36
CA GLU A 103 21.27 -24.77 15.18
C GLU A 103 22.16 -24.65 16.43
N ALA A 104 23.36 -24.06 16.29
CA ALA A 104 24.23 -23.77 17.43
C ALA A 104 23.60 -22.79 18.43
N LEU A 105 22.89 -21.76 17.96
CA LEU A 105 22.18 -20.81 18.83
C LEU A 105 20.96 -21.45 19.50
N ALA A 106 20.24 -22.33 18.79
CA ALA A 106 19.12 -23.07 19.34
C ALA A 106 19.58 -24.06 20.43
N GLY A 107 20.66 -24.80 20.19
CA GLY A 107 21.23 -25.74 21.17
C GLY A 107 21.75 -25.08 22.44
N LEU A 108 22.27 -23.85 22.35
CA LEU A 108 22.66 -23.06 23.52
C LEU A 108 21.45 -22.71 24.40
N ASN A 109 20.30 -22.43 23.77
CA ASN A 109 19.07 -22.06 24.47
C ASN A 109 18.34 -23.28 25.07
N ASP A 110 18.50 -24.48 24.49
CA ASP A 110 17.97 -25.73 25.05
C ASP A 110 18.81 -26.27 26.22
N ALA A 111 20.12 -25.99 26.24
CA ALA A 111 21.02 -26.35 27.36
C ALA A 111 20.79 -25.50 28.63
N ASP A 112 20.14 -24.34 28.51
CA ASP A 112 19.84 -23.40 29.60
C ASP A 112 18.40 -23.55 30.14
N ARG A 113 17.71 -24.64 29.75
CA ARG A 113 16.38 -24.98 30.25
C ARG A 113 16.52 -25.97 31.44
N PRO A 114 16.03 -25.64 32.64
CA PRO A 114 16.21 -26.46 33.86
C PRO A 114 15.42 -27.77 33.83
#